data_AF-A0A1B1LRP0-F1
#
_entry.id   AF-A0A1B1LRP0-F1
#
_cell.length_a   1.000
_cell.length_b   1.000
_cell.length_c   1.000
_cell.angle_alpha   90.00
_cell.angle_beta   90.00
_cell.angle_gamma   90.00
#
_symmetry.space_group_name_H-M   'P 1'
#
loop_
_entity.id
_entity.type
_entity.pdbx_description
1 polymer ?
#
loop_
_entity_poly.entity_id
_entity_poly.type
_entity_poly.pdbx_seq_one_letter_code
_entity_poly.pdbx_strand_id
1 'polypeptide(L)'
;MKYQLKSGLSIYLVTVLLEDTVHVGSGQGFTDTVHRYAIAESKSAAENLATEHFESQGLAVRITDGFETSRATVNSLIRKDVLGFDAGVSEIA
;
A
#
# COMPACT_ATOMS: atom_id res chain seq x y z
N MET A 1 -3.51 -14.47 15.62
CA MET A 1 -2.72 -13.38 16.18
C MET A 1 -3.52 -12.09 15.99
N LYS A 2 -3.67 -11.27 17.04
CA LYS A 2 -4.35 -9.97 16.93
C LYS A 2 -3.29 -8.87 16.86
N TYR A 3 -3.47 -7.90 15.98
CA TYR A 3 -2.58 -6.77 15.80
C TYR A 3 -3.26 -5.47 16.22
N GLN A 4 -2.45 -4.54 16.73
CA GLN A 4 -2.83 -3.16 17.00
C GLN A 4 -1.91 -2.21 16.24
N LEU A 5 -2.49 -1.13 15.73
CA LEU A 5 -1.76 -0.06 15.06
C LEU A 5 -1.03 0.80 16.10
N LYS A 6 0.28 1.04 15.92
CA LYS A 6 1.06 1.90 16.82
C LYS A 6 0.48 3.32 16.87
N SER A 7 0.77 4.04 17.96
CA SER A 7 0.31 5.42 18.13
C SER A 7 0.88 6.33 17.02
N GLY A 8 0.10 7.31 16.57
CA GLY A 8 0.48 8.24 15.50
C GLY A 8 0.46 7.67 14.08
N LEU A 9 0.16 6.38 13.90
CA LEU A 9 0.04 5.77 12.57
C LEU A 9 -1.43 5.57 12.19
N SER A 10 -1.68 5.60 10.89
CA SER A 10 -2.94 5.31 10.21
C SER A 10 -2.70 4.34 9.06
N ILE A 11 -3.77 3.72 8.56
CA ILE A 11 -3.73 2.83 7.41
C ILE A 11 -4.30 3.59 6.22
N TYR A 12 -3.57 3.67 5.13
CA TYR A 12 -3.99 4.33 3.90
C TYR A 12 -4.17 3.30 2.80
N LEU A 13 -5.25 3.41 2.01
CA LEU A 13 -5.34 2.74 0.72
C LEU A 13 -4.83 3.70 -0.35
N VAL A 14 -3.72 3.33 -0.97
CA VAL A 14 -3.06 4.11 -2.01
C VAL A 14 -3.37 3.49 -3.36
N THR A 15 -3.79 4.32 -4.31
CA THR A 15 -4.04 3.96 -5.70
C THR A 15 -2.84 4.35 -6.55
N VAL A 16 -2.22 3.36 -7.16
CA VAL A 16 -0.98 3.48 -7.94
C VAL A 16 -1.29 3.18 -9.39
N LEU A 17 -0.89 4.06 -10.29
CA LEU A 17 -0.93 3.84 -11.73
C LEU A 17 0.48 3.48 -12.22
N LEU A 18 0.65 2.35 -12.88
CA LEU A 18 1.88 1.96 -13.56
C LEU A 18 1.99 2.77 -14.86
N GLU A 19 3.13 3.41 -15.10
CA GLU A 19 3.29 4.24 -16.31
C GLU A 19 3.67 3.41 -17.54
N ASP A 20 4.34 2.28 -17.32
CA ASP A 20 4.68 1.33 -18.38
C ASP A 20 3.57 0.29 -18.56
N THR A 21 3.13 0.10 -19.80
CA THR A 21 2.15 -0.93 -20.16
C THR A 21 2.71 -2.31 -19.82
N VAL A 22 2.21 -2.93 -18.75
CA VAL A 22 2.63 -4.28 -18.35
C VAL A 22 2.04 -5.29 -19.33
N HIS A 23 2.86 -5.79 -20.25
CA HIS A 23 2.45 -6.79 -21.24
C HIS A 23 2.35 -8.18 -20.59
N VAL A 24 1.19 -8.51 -20.03
CA VAL A 24 0.85 -9.87 -19.57
C VAL A 24 0.14 -10.67 -20.68
N GLY A 25 0.93 -11.26 -21.59
CA GLY A 25 0.43 -12.22 -22.60
C GLY A 25 -0.39 -11.61 -23.76
N SER A 26 -1.22 -12.44 -24.41
CA SER A 26 -1.98 -12.09 -25.62
C SER A 26 -3.25 -11.25 -25.39
N GLY A 27 -3.41 -10.69 -24.19
CA GLY A 27 -4.52 -9.80 -23.85
C GLY A 27 -3.99 -8.38 -23.61
N GLN A 28 -4.48 -7.41 -24.39
CA GLN A 28 -4.18 -5.99 -24.18
C GLN A 28 -5.08 -5.48 -23.04
N GLY A 29 -4.61 -5.57 -21.80
CA GLY A 29 -5.35 -5.15 -20.61
C GLY A 29 -4.86 -3.81 -20.10
N PHE A 30 -5.71 -2.77 -20.14
CA PHE A 30 -5.48 -1.43 -19.58
C PHE A 30 -5.62 -1.37 -18.05
N THR A 31 -5.15 -2.37 -17.31
CA THR A 31 -5.22 -2.35 -15.84
C THR A 31 -3.87 -2.00 -15.26
N ASP A 32 -3.42 -0.78 -15.57
CA ASP A 32 -2.24 -0.16 -14.98
C ASP A 32 -2.51 0.35 -13.55
N THR A 33 -3.73 0.18 -13.01
CA THR A 33 -4.07 0.64 -11.66
C THR A 33 -3.97 -0.49 -10.63
N VAL A 34 -3.13 -0.31 -9.61
CA VAL A 34 -2.94 -1.20 -8.47
C VAL A 34 -3.30 -0.47 -7.18
N HIS A 35 -3.94 -1.17 -6.23
CA HIS A 35 -4.19 -0.62 -4.90
C HIS A 35 -3.27 -1.27 -3.87
N ARG A 36 -2.68 -0.47 -2.99
CA ARG A 36 -1.85 -0.95 -1.88
C ARG A 36 -2.25 -0.31 -0.57
N TYR A 37 -2.34 -1.15 0.47
CA TYR A 37 -2.41 -0.65 1.83
C TYR A 37 -1.03 -0.26 2.30
N ALA A 38 -0.90 0.91 2.91
CA ALA A 38 0.32 1.39 3.55
C ALA A 38 0.02 1.88 4.96
N ILE A 39 0.86 1.51 5.92
CA ILE A 39 0.78 2.01 7.29
C ILE A 39 1.80 3.14 7.45
N ALA A 40 1.32 4.35 7.71
CA ALA A 40 2.16 5.54 7.78
C ALA A 40 1.58 6.60 8.74
N GLU A 41 2.38 7.61 9.06
CA GLU A 41 1.99 8.75 9.91
C GLU A 41 1.13 9.79 9.18
N SER A 42 1.11 9.76 7.85
CA SER A 42 0.35 10.69 7.03
C SER A 42 0.07 10.10 5.64
N LYS A 43 -0.89 10.71 4.91
CA LYS A 43 -1.18 10.38 3.52
C LYS A 43 0.08 10.46 2.66
N SER A 44 0.84 11.56 2.73
CA SER A 44 2.04 11.75 1.92
C SER A 44 3.11 10.68 2.20
N ALA A 45 3.30 10.30 3.46
CA ALA A 45 4.22 9.21 3.80
C ALA A 45 3.75 7.86 3.26
N ALA A 46 2.45 7.58 3.28
CA ALA A 46 1.89 6.37 2.67
C ALA A 46 2.05 6.32 1.16
N GLU A 47 1.86 7.45 0.47
CA GLU A 47 2.06 7.57 -0.97
C GLU A 47 3.53 7.36 -1.34
N ASN A 48 4.47 7.95 -0.58
CA ASN A 48 5.90 7.74 -0.77
C ASN A 48 6.30 6.27 -0.59
N LEU A 49 5.79 5.59 0.45
CA LEU A 49 6.02 4.16 0.66
C LEU A 49 5.54 3.32 -0.53
N ALA A 50 4.40 3.67 -1.13
CA ALA A 50 3.90 2.99 -2.31
C ALA A 50 4.80 3.22 -3.52
N THR A 51 5.20 4.47 -3.78
CA THR A 51 6.12 4.82 -4.86
C THR A 51 7.45 4.08 -4.73
N GLU A 52 8.12 4.18 -3.59
CA GLU A 52 9.40 3.53 -3.33
C GLU A 52 9.32 2.01 -3.51
N HIS A 53 8.22 1.39 -3.07
CA HIS A 53 8.00 -0.04 -3.22
C HIS A 53 7.99 -0.48 -4.70
N PHE A 54 7.30 0.25 -5.58
CA PHE A 54 7.22 -0.10 -6.99
C PHE A 54 8.47 0.33 -7.78
N GLU A 55 9.05 1.49 -7.48
CA GLU A 55 10.30 1.94 -8.10
C GLU A 55 11.46 0.99 -7.77
N SER A 56 11.51 0.43 -6.55
CA SER A 56 12.50 -0.60 -6.20
C SER A 56 12.39 -1.89 -7.01
N GLN A 57 11.24 -2.12 -7.66
CA GLN A 57 11.00 -3.25 -8.56
C GLN A 57 11.24 -2.88 -10.03
N GLY A 58 11.71 -1.66 -10.31
CA GLY A 58 11.95 -1.15 -11.65
C GLY A 58 10.68 -0.74 -12.40
N LEU A 59 9.59 -0.44 -11.68
CA LEU A 59 8.33 0.01 -12.26
C LEU A 59 8.17 1.52 -12.06
N ALA A 60 8.02 2.27 -13.15
CA ALA A 60 7.63 3.66 -13.10
C ALA A 60 6.15 3.78 -12.71
N VAL A 61 5.83 4.62 -11.72
CA VAL A 61 4.48 4.74 -11.18
C VAL A 61 4.07 6.18 -10.89
N ARG A 62 2.76 6.41 -10.89
CA ARG A 62 2.13 7.66 -10.46
C ARG A 62 1.02 7.38 -9.46
N ILE A 63 1.05 8.07 -8.32
CA ILE A 63 -0.03 7.99 -7.34
C ILE A 63 -1.20 8.86 -7.80
N THR A 64 -2.40 8.28 -7.83
CA THR A 64 -3.63 9.01 -8.20
C THR A 64 -4.42 9.47 -6.99
N ASP A 65 -4.44 8.65 -5.93
CA ASP A 65 -5.04 9.03 -4.66
C ASP A 65 -4.52 8.17 -3.50
N GLY A 66 -4.70 8.68 -2.29
CA GLY A 66 -4.46 7.99 -1.03
C GLY A 66 -5.54 8.40 -0.04
N PHE A 67 -6.25 7.43 0.52
CA PHE A 67 -7.30 7.73 1.51
C PHE A 67 -7.10 6.93 2.79
N GLU A 68 -7.36 7.60 3.91
CA GLU A 68 -7.26 6.99 5.23
C GLU A 68 -8.40 5.99 5.43
N THR A 69 -8.06 4.86 6.04
CA THR A 69 -8.99 3.76 6.33
C THR A 69 -9.07 3.54 7.84
N SER A 70 -9.99 2.68 8.28
CA SER A 70 -10.19 2.44 9.70
C SER A 70 -9.02 1.67 10.32
N ARG A 71 -8.58 2.13 11.48
CA ARG A 71 -7.61 1.41 12.35
C ARG A 71 -8.08 -0.02 12.68
N ALA A 72 -9.39 -0.27 12.68
CA ALA A 72 -9.96 -1.58 12.94
C ALA A 72 -9.65 -2.62 11.84
N THR A 73 -9.37 -2.17 10.61
CA THR A 73 -9.15 -3.04 9.45
C THR A 73 -7.80 -3.77 9.50
N VAL A 74 -6.85 -3.37 10.36
CA VAL A 74 -5.50 -3.98 10.41
C VAL A 74 -5.51 -5.50 10.58
N ASN A 75 -6.50 -6.03 11.31
CA ASN A 75 -6.61 -7.46 11.58
C ASN A 75 -7.18 -8.27 10.41
N SER A 76 -7.85 -7.63 9.45
CA SER A 76 -8.37 -8.30 8.25
C SER A 76 -7.40 -8.23 7.07
N LEU A 77 -6.29 -7.48 7.20
CA LEU A 77 -5.30 -7.34 6.13
C LEU A 77 -4.30 -8.49 6.14
N ILE A 78 -3.85 -8.87 4.94
CA ILE A 78 -2.80 -9.87 4.77
C ILE A 78 -1.45 -9.15 4.88
N ARG A 79 -0.68 -9.46 5.94
CA ARG A 79 0.63 -8.82 6.25
C ARG A 79 1.55 -8.62 5.04
N LYS A 80 1.68 -9.62 4.16
CA LYS A 80 2.56 -9.56 2.98
C LYS A 80 2.14 -8.53 1.93
N ASP A 81 0.88 -8.11 1.97
CA ASP A 81 0.27 -7.21 0.98
C ASP A 81 0.22 -5.75 1.46
N VAL A 82 0.67 -5.49 2.69
CA VAL A 82 0.65 -4.18 3.35
C VAL A 82 2.06 -3.62 3.49
N LEU A 83 2.28 -2.42 2.94
CA LEU A 83 3.55 -1.71 3.07
C LEU A 83 3.69 -1.16 4.49
N GLY A 84 4.87 -1.38 5.09
CA GLY A 84 5.19 -0.91 6.43
C GLY A 84 4.49 -1.67 7.57
N PHE A 85 3.90 -2.86 7.32
CA PHE A 85 3.15 -3.60 8.34
C PHE A 85 3.95 -3.82 9.63
N ASP A 86 5.17 -4.36 9.52
CA ASP A 86 6.00 -4.75 10.67
C ASP A 86 6.50 -3.54 11.47
N ALA A 87 6.77 -2.44 10.77
CA ALA A 87 7.11 -1.18 11.42
C ALA A 87 5.88 -0.54 12.09
N GLY A 88 4.69 -0.76 11.54
CA GLY A 88 3.48 -0.04 11.90
C GLY A 88 2.57 -0.69 12.94
N VAL A 89 2.70 -1.99 13.18
CA VAL A 89 1.83 -2.72 14.11
C VAL A 89 2.59 -3.33 15.28
N SER A 90 1.87 -3.56 16.39
CA SER A 90 2.30 -4.39 17.52
C SER A 90 1.39 -5.60 17.64
N GLU A 91 1.99 -6.77 17.86
CA GLU A 91 1.24 -7.98 18.17
C GLU A 91 0.67 -7.91 19.59
N ILE A 92 -0.59 -8.28 19.74
CA ILE A 92 -1.28 -8.41 21.02
C ILE A 92 -1.18 -9.89 21.43
N ALA A 93 -0.63 -10.13 22.62
CA ALA A 93 -0.58 -11.44 23.27
C ALA A 93 -1.98 -11.93 23.68
#